data_AF-A0A1J5T677-F1
#
_entry.id   AF-A0A1J5T677-F1
#
_cell.length_a   1.000
_cell.length_b   1.000
_cell.length_c   1.000
_cell.angle_alpha   90.00
_cell.angle_beta   90.00
_cell.angle_gamma   90.00
#
_symmetry.space_group_name_H-M   'P 1'
#
loop_
_entity.id
_entity.type
_entity.pdbx_description
1 polymer ?
#
loop_
_entity_poly.entity_id
_entity_poly.type
_entity_poly.pdbx_seq_one_letter_code
_entity_poly.pdbx_strand_id
1 'polypeptide(L)'
;MSDKAFYQIIADELKFKTMDTALWTQAFATAEGNQDKTEAAYIRLRFLDLKKSPSSALKLTAVDPGNAEFEIKPLDSELLQLRTKLARKLLSLGKHSLYSTLSLHPDSSDAVVATAIADFESRNQDGVISSEFKYAKNTLGNPGLREQYDRKLWESISNDVQRTSLSYAVDTRDNEYSWWGSRKVSVIITVLSVVLFGYLGLNYYKERNTHELQKESIDTQRDMVSSTSGTDQMKVQADIDLKNQALRIEDERQRREMDLRTNATERLLEQQRLEQERRDQANQQRMKLQQDQAENQRISREKQYYACLNQQLLSQRDVTSADASARCSMYR
;
A
#
# COMPACT_ATOMS: atom_id res chain seq x y z
N MET A 1 -25.28 38.37 3.19
CA MET A 1 -23.85 38.42 3.57
C MET A 1 -23.19 39.53 2.77
N SER A 2 -22.29 40.32 3.38
CA SER A 2 -21.50 41.33 2.65
C SER A 2 -20.39 40.67 1.84
N ASP A 3 -20.00 41.23 0.69
CA ASP A 3 -18.90 40.71 -0.14
C ASP A 3 -17.59 40.49 0.66
N LYS A 4 -17.34 41.33 1.66
CA LYS A 4 -16.21 41.18 2.61
C LYS A 4 -16.21 39.84 3.37
N ALA A 5 -17.39 39.30 3.69
CA ALA A 5 -17.53 38.03 4.40
C ALA A 5 -17.15 36.85 3.50
N PHE A 6 -17.47 36.91 2.20
CA PHE A 6 -17.08 35.88 1.24
C PHE A 6 -15.56 35.83 1.06
N TYR A 7 -14.90 36.98 0.95
CA TYR A 7 -13.44 37.02 0.85
C TYR A 7 -12.75 36.50 2.11
N GLN A 8 -13.34 36.71 3.30
CA GLN A 8 -12.80 36.16 4.53
C GLN A 8 -12.86 34.63 4.55
N ILE A 9 -13.99 34.04 4.14
CA ILE A 9 -14.14 32.58 4.03
C ILE A 9 -13.10 32.00 3.06
N ILE A 10 -12.93 32.63 1.89
CA ILE A 10 -11.97 32.19 0.88
C ILE A 10 -10.53 32.31 1.39
N ALA A 11 -10.21 33.38 2.13
CA ALA A 11 -8.88 33.57 2.72
C ALA A 11 -8.56 32.50 3.76
N ASP A 12 -9.53 32.12 4.59
CA ASP A 12 -9.37 31.05 5.57
C ASP A 12 -9.20 29.69 4.87
N GLU A 13 -9.97 29.39 3.82
CA GLU A 13 -9.80 28.17 3.02
C GLU A 13 -8.39 28.05 2.41
N LEU A 14 -7.86 29.14 1.86
CA LEU A 14 -6.50 29.19 1.32
C LEU A 14 -5.44 29.00 2.41
N LYS A 15 -5.60 29.68 3.55
CA LYS A 15 -4.67 29.61 4.69
C LYS A 15 -4.59 28.21 5.30
N PHE A 16 -5.73 27.56 5.49
CA PHE A 16 -5.83 26.22 6.09
C PHE A 16 -5.73 25.08 5.08
N LYS A 17 -5.59 25.39 3.79
CA LYS A 17 -5.57 24.43 2.67
C LYS A 17 -6.81 23.53 2.65
N THR A 18 -7.95 24.06 3.05
CA THR A 18 -9.27 23.39 3.03
C THR A 18 -10.09 23.81 1.80
N MET A 19 -9.41 24.02 0.68
CA MET A 19 -10.01 24.43 -0.58
C MET A 19 -10.82 23.28 -1.19
N ASP A 20 -11.91 23.61 -1.89
CA ASP A 20 -12.65 22.62 -2.66
C ASP A 20 -11.78 22.07 -3.79
N THR A 21 -11.53 20.76 -3.78
CA THR A 21 -10.64 20.09 -4.74
C THR A 21 -11.14 20.19 -6.18
N ALA A 22 -12.46 20.22 -6.40
CA ALA A 22 -13.02 20.34 -7.74
C ALA A 22 -12.77 21.74 -8.31
N LEU A 23 -13.07 22.77 -7.54
CA LEU A 23 -12.83 24.17 -7.92
C LEU A 23 -11.34 24.47 -8.05
N TRP A 24 -10.51 23.92 -7.17
CA TRP A 24 -9.05 24.07 -7.22
C TRP A 24 -8.47 23.45 -8.49
N THR A 25 -8.93 22.25 -8.86
CA THR A 25 -8.47 21.58 -10.10
C THR A 25 -8.87 22.37 -11.34
N GLN A 26 -10.08 22.93 -11.36
CA GLN A 26 -10.54 23.80 -12.43
C GLN A 26 -9.68 25.09 -12.51
N ALA A 27 -9.43 25.73 -11.37
CA ALA A 27 -8.57 26.91 -11.29
C ALA A 27 -7.15 26.61 -11.78
N PHE A 28 -6.59 25.46 -11.40
CA PHE A 28 -5.24 25.03 -11.78
C PHE A 28 -5.14 24.78 -13.29
N ALA A 29 -6.15 24.15 -13.88
CA ALA A 29 -6.24 23.94 -15.32
C ALA A 29 -6.30 25.27 -16.09
N THR A 30 -7.07 26.26 -15.60
CA THR A 30 -7.15 27.59 -16.22
C THR A 30 -5.89 28.44 -16.06
N ALA A 31 -5.04 28.11 -15.09
CA ALA A 31 -3.85 28.88 -14.74
C ALA A 31 -2.56 28.32 -15.34
N GLU A 32 -2.64 27.28 -16.18
CA GLU A 32 -1.50 26.61 -16.82
C GLU A 32 -0.42 26.17 -15.81
N GLY A 33 -0.84 25.79 -14.59
CA GLY A 33 0.05 25.34 -13.52
C GLY A 33 0.82 26.44 -12.78
N ASN A 34 0.56 27.72 -13.06
CA ASN A 34 1.12 28.82 -12.26
C ASN A 34 0.33 29.00 -10.96
N GLN A 35 1.02 28.94 -9.81
CA GLN A 35 0.38 28.93 -8.49
C GLN A 35 -0.36 30.25 -8.19
N ASP A 36 0.27 31.40 -8.41
CA ASP A 36 -0.35 32.71 -8.12
C ASP A 36 -1.60 32.95 -8.98
N LYS A 37 -1.53 32.52 -10.25
CA LYS A 37 -2.68 32.58 -11.17
C LYS A 37 -3.78 31.59 -10.75
N THR A 38 -3.40 30.42 -10.22
CA THR A 38 -4.34 29.41 -9.72
C THR A 38 -5.11 29.94 -8.51
N GLU A 39 -4.41 30.56 -7.56
CA GLU A 39 -5.03 31.16 -6.37
C GLU A 39 -6.00 32.29 -6.76
N ALA A 40 -5.58 33.18 -7.67
CA ALA A 40 -6.45 34.23 -8.19
C ALA A 40 -7.69 33.69 -8.93
N ALA A 41 -7.53 32.62 -9.72
CA ALA A 41 -8.63 31.95 -10.41
C ALA A 41 -9.58 31.25 -9.43
N TYR A 42 -9.05 30.59 -8.39
CA TYR A 42 -9.83 29.95 -7.33
C TYR A 42 -10.69 30.96 -6.58
N ILE A 43 -10.12 32.11 -6.18
CA ILE A 43 -10.87 33.17 -5.48
C ILE A 43 -12.07 33.62 -6.32
N ARG A 44 -11.90 33.80 -7.63
CA ARG A 44 -12.98 34.21 -8.54
C ARG A 44 -14.08 33.16 -8.64
N LEU A 45 -13.71 31.90 -8.88
CA LEU A 45 -14.67 30.80 -9.01
C LEU A 45 -15.43 30.56 -7.70
N ARG A 46 -14.72 30.56 -6.57
CA ARG A 46 -15.31 30.36 -5.24
C ARG A 46 -16.23 31.50 -4.83
N PHE A 47 -15.88 32.75 -5.16
CA PHE A 47 -16.75 33.89 -4.93
C PHE A 47 -18.06 33.78 -5.73
N LEU A 48 -17.99 33.36 -6.99
CA LEU A 48 -19.17 33.13 -7.82
C LEU A 48 -20.06 32.00 -7.27
N ASP A 49 -19.44 30.92 -6.79
CA ASP A 49 -20.14 29.79 -6.18
C ASP A 49 -20.89 30.20 -4.89
N LEU A 50 -20.22 30.93 -4.00
CA LEU A 50 -20.81 31.46 -2.77
C LEU A 50 -21.94 32.47 -3.04
N LYS A 51 -21.83 33.23 -4.13
CA LYS A 51 -22.86 34.19 -4.56
C LYS A 51 -24.07 33.49 -5.20
N LYS A 52 -23.85 32.39 -5.93
CA LYS A 52 -24.90 31.61 -6.61
C LYS A 52 -25.66 30.69 -5.66
N SER A 53 -24.99 30.19 -4.63
CA SER A 53 -25.56 29.32 -3.62
C SER A 53 -25.43 29.94 -2.23
N PRO A 54 -26.31 30.89 -1.84
CA PRO A 54 -26.35 31.39 -0.46
C PRO A 54 -26.67 30.25 0.54
N SER A 55 -27.22 29.13 0.07
CA SER A 55 -27.41 27.88 0.83
C SER A 55 -26.15 27.02 0.97
N SER A 56 -25.12 27.19 0.12
CA SER A 56 -23.80 26.55 0.30
C SER A 56 -22.96 27.29 1.34
N ALA A 57 -23.20 28.60 1.53
CA ALA A 57 -22.67 29.37 2.64
C ALA A 57 -23.27 28.96 4.01
N LEU A 58 -24.39 28.23 4.01
CA LEU A 58 -25.08 27.74 5.22
C LEU A 58 -24.58 26.38 5.73
N LYS A 59 -23.61 25.74 5.06
CA LYS A 59 -22.93 24.54 5.61
C LYS A 59 -21.80 24.87 6.60
N LEU A 60 -21.48 26.16 6.76
CA LEU A 60 -20.77 26.71 7.92
C LEU A 60 -21.62 27.88 8.42
N THR A 61 -22.17 27.79 9.63
CA THR A 61 -23.01 28.80 10.32
C THR A 61 -24.50 28.82 9.95
N ALA A 62 -25.28 27.97 10.62
CA ALA A 62 -26.65 28.29 11.01
C ALA A 62 -26.68 28.33 12.55
N VAL A 63 -26.27 29.48 13.11
CA VAL A 63 -26.59 29.89 14.47
C VAL A 63 -27.85 30.74 14.35
N ASP A 64 -28.95 30.21 14.85
CA ASP A 64 -30.23 30.90 14.94
C ASP A 64 -30.19 31.89 16.13
N PRO A 65 -30.46 33.19 15.96
CA PRO A 65 -30.45 34.14 17.06
C PRO A 65 -31.87 34.26 17.63
N GLY A 66 -32.22 33.40 18.58
CA GLY A 66 -33.51 33.51 19.23
C GLY A 66 -33.80 32.44 20.27
N ASN A 67 -33.37 32.72 21.50
CA ASN A 67 -33.95 32.17 22.74
C ASN A 67 -33.91 30.65 22.92
N ALA A 68 -32.79 30.14 23.42
CA ALA A 68 -32.80 29.19 24.53
C ALA A 68 -31.39 29.13 25.14
N GLU A 69 -31.28 29.42 26.44
CA GLU A 69 -30.18 28.90 27.24
C GLU A 69 -30.19 27.38 27.11
N PHE A 70 -29.38 26.85 26.20
CA PHE A 70 -28.94 25.48 26.22
C PHE A 70 -27.44 25.51 25.95
N GLU A 71 -26.68 25.35 27.02
CA GLU A 71 -25.23 25.19 26.99
C GLU A 71 -24.90 23.85 26.30
N ILE A 72 -24.98 23.81 24.98
CA ILE A 72 -24.42 22.71 24.18
C ILE A 72 -22.92 22.98 24.10
N LYS A 73 -22.17 22.37 25.02
CA LYS A 73 -20.72 22.20 24.88
C LYS A 73 -20.42 21.70 23.46
N PRO A 74 -19.55 22.35 22.67
CA PRO A 74 -19.16 21.86 21.35
C PRO A 74 -18.22 20.66 21.52
N LEU A 75 -18.79 19.50 21.83
CA LEU A 75 -18.08 18.24 22.10
C LEU A 75 -17.82 17.43 20.80
N ASP A 76 -18.47 17.78 19.69
CA ASP A 76 -18.56 16.89 18.52
C ASP A 76 -17.57 17.18 17.38
N SER A 77 -16.88 18.32 17.37
CA SER A 77 -15.95 18.65 16.28
C SER A 77 -14.69 17.78 16.31
N GLU A 78 -14.10 17.58 17.49
CA GLU A 78 -12.89 16.77 17.64
C GLU A 78 -13.15 15.29 17.35
N LEU A 79 -14.28 14.79 17.83
CA LEU A 79 -14.68 13.40 17.68
C LEU A 79 -15.02 13.08 16.21
N LEU A 80 -15.71 13.99 15.51
CA LEU A 80 -15.96 13.86 14.08
C LEU A 80 -14.66 13.90 13.27
N GLN A 81 -13.72 14.79 13.62
CA GLN A 81 -12.40 14.84 12.99
C GLN A 81 -11.62 13.55 13.22
N LEU A 82 -11.65 13.00 14.44
CA LEU A 82 -11.01 11.74 14.78
C LEU A 82 -11.58 10.60 13.93
N ARG A 83 -12.91 10.46 13.87
CA ARG A 83 -13.59 9.43 13.07
C ARG A 83 -13.26 9.54 11.59
N THR A 84 -13.24 10.77 11.04
CA THR A 84 -12.87 11.02 9.64
C THR A 84 -11.40 10.65 9.35
N LYS A 85 -10.47 10.94 10.27
CA LYS A 85 -9.06 10.54 10.14
C LYS A 85 -8.90 9.02 10.22
N LEU A 86 -9.61 8.38 11.14
CA LEU A 86 -9.59 6.94 11.38
C LEU A 86 -10.09 6.19 10.14
N ALA A 87 -11.22 6.62 9.60
CA ALA A 87 -11.79 6.19 8.32
C ALA A 87 -10.76 6.11 7.19
N ARG A 88 -10.10 7.23 6.89
CA ARG A 88 -9.08 7.31 5.82
C ARG A 88 -7.91 6.36 6.08
N LYS A 89 -7.47 6.25 7.34
CA LYS A 89 -6.36 5.38 7.73
C LYS A 89 -6.72 3.90 7.62
N LEU A 90 -7.90 3.48 8.06
CA LEU A 90 -8.36 2.10 7.92
C LEU A 90 -8.47 1.69 6.45
N LEU A 91 -9.03 2.55 5.60
CA LEU A 91 -9.09 2.33 4.15
C LEU A 91 -7.69 2.15 3.54
N SER A 92 -6.73 3.00 3.94
CA SER A 92 -5.36 2.90 3.43
C SER A 92 -4.61 1.64 3.87
N LEU A 93 -4.93 1.10 5.05
CA LEU A 93 -4.23 -0.04 5.64
C LEU A 93 -4.91 -1.38 5.35
N GLY A 94 -6.16 -1.39 4.87
CA GLY A 94 -6.93 -2.61 4.65
C GLY A 94 -7.16 -3.45 5.92
N LYS A 95 -7.09 -2.84 7.11
CA LYS A 95 -7.24 -3.55 8.39
C LYS A 95 -8.72 -3.77 8.73
N HIS A 96 -9.06 -4.99 9.14
CA HIS A 96 -10.38 -5.30 9.69
C HIS A 96 -10.56 -4.64 11.08
N SER A 97 -11.75 -4.06 11.31
CA SER A 97 -12.15 -3.41 12.56
C SER A 97 -13.61 -3.73 12.90
N LEU A 98 -14.12 -3.36 14.08
CA LEU A 98 -15.54 -3.59 14.43
C LEU A 98 -16.51 -2.92 13.46
N TYR A 99 -16.08 -1.83 12.82
CA TYR A 99 -16.82 -1.16 11.75
C TYR A 99 -17.00 -2.06 10.52
N SER A 100 -15.99 -2.89 10.20
CA SER A 100 -16.08 -3.83 9.08
C SER A 100 -17.09 -4.96 9.33
N THR A 101 -17.29 -5.38 10.60
CA THR A 101 -18.31 -6.37 10.97
C THR A 101 -19.73 -5.89 10.65
N LEU A 102 -19.99 -4.59 10.82
CA LEU A 102 -21.27 -3.97 10.49
C LEU A 102 -21.33 -3.41 9.05
N SER A 103 -20.26 -3.56 8.26
CA SER A 103 -20.10 -2.91 6.94
C SER A 103 -20.33 -1.40 6.98
N LEU A 104 -19.90 -0.76 8.08
CA LEU A 104 -20.02 0.67 8.30
C LEU A 104 -18.68 1.36 8.21
N HIS A 105 -18.74 2.67 7.97
CA HIS A 105 -17.57 3.53 8.00
C HIS A 105 -17.46 4.24 9.37
N PRO A 106 -16.24 4.50 9.91
CA PRO A 106 -16.08 5.08 11.25
C PRO A 106 -16.74 6.44 11.47
N ASP A 107 -16.96 7.22 10.41
CA ASP A 107 -17.65 8.52 10.45
C ASP A 107 -19.18 8.43 10.48
N SER A 108 -19.76 7.22 10.42
CA SER A 108 -21.21 7.03 10.45
C SER A 108 -21.81 7.60 11.73
N SER A 109 -22.97 8.25 11.64
CA SER A 109 -23.67 8.77 12.82
C SER A 109 -24.17 7.63 13.71
N ASP A 110 -24.44 7.91 14.99
CA ASP A 110 -24.92 6.90 15.93
C ASP A 110 -26.30 6.35 15.51
N ALA A 111 -27.13 7.17 14.85
CA ALA A 111 -28.38 6.71 14.25
C ALA A 111 -28.16 5.65 13.17
N VAL A 112 -27.17 5.85 12.29
CA VAL A 112 -26.81 4.88 11.24
C VAL A 112 -26.25 3.59 11.84
N VAL A 113 -25.48 3.69 12.92
CA VAL A 113 -24.98 2.52 13.65
C VAL A 113 -26.14 1.74 14.26
N ALA A 114 -27.09 2.41 14.90
CA ALA A 114 -28.26 1.78 15.50
C ALA A 114 -29.12 1.06 14.44
N THR A 115 -29.34 1.68 13.28
CA THR A 115 -30.08 1.04 12.17
C THR A 115 -29.34 -0.18 11.63
N ALA A 116 -28.02 -0.11 11.46
CA ALA A 116 -27.25 -1.25 10.96
C ALA A 116 -27.22 -2.43 11.94
N ILE A 117 -27.18 -2.15 13.24
CA ILE A 117 -27.29 -3.19 14.28
C ILE A 117 -28.67 -3.86 14.19
N ALA A 118 -29.75 -3.07 14.14
CA ALA A 118 -31.11 -3.61 14.03
C ALA A 118 -31.31 -4.43 12.74
N ASP A 119 -30.78 -3.96 11.61
CA ASP A 119 -30.80 -4.68 10.33
C ASP A 119 -30.07 -6.02 10.44
N PHE A 120 -28.88 -6.03 11.04
CA PHE A 120 -28.10 -7.27 11.21
C PHE A 120 -28.80 -8.26 12.14
N GLU A 121 -29.47 -7.79 13.20
CA GLU A 121 -30.27 -8.63 14.09
C GLU A 121 -31.49 -9.22 13.40
N SER A 122 -32.17 -8.44 12.55
CA SER A 122 -33.33 -8.92 11.79
C SER A 122 -32.97 -10.02 10.79
N ARG A 123 -31.77 -9.98 10.20
CA ARG A 123 -31.29 -10.99 9.24
C ARG A 123 -30.82 -12.29 9.90
N ASN A 124 -30.49 -12.27 11.19
CA ASN A 124 -29.92 -13.40 11.91
C ASN A 124 -30.86 -13.97 12.98
N GLN A 125 -32.18 -13.84 12.77
CA GLN A 125 -33.20 -14.35 13.69
C GLN A 125 -33.16 -15.88 13.86
N ASP A 126 -32.59 -16.62 12.89
CA ASP A 126 -32.61 -18.09 12.83
C ASP A 126 -31.33 -18.80 13.35
N GLY A 127 -30.37 -18.08 13.95
CA GLY A 127 -29.39 -18.71 14.86
C GLY A 127 -27.90 -18.50 14.56
N VAL A 128 -27.14 -18.51 15.67
CA VAL A 128 -25.69 -18.28 15.83
C VAL A 128 -25.22 -16.89 15.40
N ILE A 129 -25.58 -15.90 16.20
CA ILE A 129 -24.93 -14.58 16.18
C ILE A 129 -23.45 -14.75 16.56
N SER A 130 -22.54 -14.30 15.68
CA SER A 130 -21.10 -14.35 15.93
C SER A 130 -20.73 -13.59 17.21
N SER A 131 -19.74 -14.09 17.96
CA SER A 131 -19.21 -13.40 19.15
C SER A 131 -18.68 -12.01 18.80
N GLU A 132 -18.13 -11.85 17.59
CA GLU A 132 -17.67 -10.58 17.04
C GLU A 132 -18.82 -9.57 16.90
N PHE A 133 -19.97 -9.98 16.37
CA PHE A 133 -21.13 -9.09 16.28
C PHE A 133 -21.65 -8.70 17.66
N LYS A 134 -21.73 -9.63 18.62
CA LYS A 134 -22.15 -9.30 20.00
C LYS A 134 -21.25 -8.24 20.61
N TYR A 135 -19.94 -8.36 20.40
CA TYR A 135 -18.97 -7.38 20.87
C TYR A 135 -19.07 -6.04 20.12
N ALA A 136 -19.26 -6.07 18.79
CA ALA A 136 -19.47 -4.87 17.97
C ALA A 136 -20.75 -4.13 18.38
N LYS A 137 -21.85 -4.83 18.62
CA LYS A 137 -23.12 -4.27 19.12
C LYS A 137 -22.92 -3.56 20.47
N ASN A 138 -22.29 -4.22 21.43
CA ASN A 138 -22.07 -3.65 22.77
C ASN A 138 -21.16 -2.42 22.72
N THR A 139 -20.11 -2.47 21.90
CA THR A 139 -19.09 -1.40 21.82
C THR A 139 -19.55 -0.22 20.97
N LEU A 140 -20.07 -0.47 19.77
CA LEU A 140 -20.47 0.59 18.81
C LEU A 140 -21.88 1.12 19.08
N GLY A 141 -22.76 0.33 19.69
CA GLY A 141 -24.12 0.75 20.00
C GLY A 141 -24.24 1.74 21.16
N ASN A 142 -23.18 1.91 21.96
CA ASN A 142 -23.10 2.92 23.02
C ASN A 142 -22.13 4.04 22.60
N PRO A 143 -22.58 5.30 22.47
CA PRO A 143 -21.72 6.41 22.02
C PRO A 143 -20.43 6.58 22.83
N GLY A 144 -20.49 6.40 24.16
CA GLY A 144 -19.33 6.52 25.04
C GLY A 144 -18.31 5.38 24.87
N LEU A 145 -18.79 4.14 24.71
CA LEU A 145 -17.90 3.00 24.45
C LEU A 145 -17.32 3.07 23.04
N ARG A 146 -18.10 3.55 22.08
CA ARG A 146 -17.67 3.78 20.71
C ARG A 146 -16.54 4.79 20.65
N GLU A 147 -16.64 5.91 21.36
CA GLU A 147 -15.57 6.90 21.45
C GLU A 147 -14.29 6.30 22.04
N GLN A 148 -14.38 5.57 23.15
CA GLN A 148 -13.21 4.93 23.77
C GLN A 148 -12.55 3.94 22.82
N TYR A 149 -13.36 3.18 22.07
CA TYR A 149 -12.88 2.28 21.04
C TYR A 149 -12.18 3.03 19.91
N ASP A 150 -12.76 4.12 19.40
CA ASP A 150 -12.19 4.95 18.34
C ASP A 150 -10.82 5.53 18.75
N ARG A 151 -10.70 6.02 19.99
CA ARG A 151 -9.44 6.54 20.54
C ARG A 151 -8.36 5.45 20.65
N LYS A 152 -8.71 4.28 21.22
CA LYS A 152 -7.79 3.14 21.33
C LYS A 152 -7.35 2.60 19.97
N LEU A 153 -8.29 2.52 19.03
CA LEU A 153 -8.02 2.05 17.68
C LEU A 153 -7.08 3.04 16.96
N TRP A 154 -7.35 4.34 17.07
CA TRP A 154 -6.46 5.37 16.54
C TRP A 154 -5.05 5.26 17.13
N GLU A 155 -4.93 5.11 18.46
CA GLU A 155 -3.65 4.94 19.15
C GLU A 155 -2.90 3.69 18.66
N SER A 156 -3.57 2.55 18.52
CA SER A 156 -2.94 1.34 17.99
C SER A 156 -2.43 1.52 16.56
N ILE A 157 -3.20 2.21 15.71
CA ILE A 157 -2.84 2.44 14.31
C ILE A 157 -1.69 3.46 14.24
N SER A 158 -1.70 4.50 15.06
CA SER A 158 -0.62 5.49 15.09
C SER A 158 0.67 4.89 15.63
N ASN A 159 0.58 4.05 16.66
CA ASN A 159 1.74 3.39 17.27
C ASN A 159 2.34 2.35 16.34
N ASP A 160 1.53 1.60 15.59
CA ASP A 160 2.00 0.68 14.56
C ASP A 160 2.77 1.43 13.46
N VAL A 161 2.22 2.54 12.95
CA VAL A 161 2.90 3.36 11.94
C VAL A 161 4.20 3.95 12.48
N GLN A 162 4.22 4.40 13.75
CA GLN A 162 5.44 4.88 14.37
C GLN A 162 6.48 3.77 14.55
N ARG A 163 6.08 2.56 14.95
CA ARG A 163 7.00 1.41 15.06
C ARG A 163 7.53 0.96 13.71
N THR A 164 6.72 0.98 12.66
CA THR A 164 7.21 0.74 11.30
C THR A 164 8.17 1.83 10.86
N SER A 165 7.94 3.10 11.21
CA SER A 165 8.88 4.19 10.90
C SER A 165 10.18 4.14 11.72
N LEU A 166 10.13 3.68 12.98
CA LEU A 166 11.30 3.55 13.85
C LEU A 166 12.14 2.31 13.49
N SER A 167 11.49 1.23 13.04
CA SER A 167 12.15 0.04 12.52
C SER A 167 12.88 0.29 11.19
N TYR A 168 12.52 1.35 10.46
CA TYR A 168 13.23 1.78 9.25
C TYR A 168 14.37 2.78 9.54
N ALA A 169 14.50 3.31 10.76
CA ALA A 169 15.52 4.29 11.11
C ALA A 169 16.86 3.67 11.56
N VAL A 170 16.95 2.34 11.69
CA VAL A 170 18.18 1.65 12.13
C VAL A 170 18.96 1.00 10.98
N ASP A 171 18.46 1.06 9.74
CA ASP A 171 19.12 0.36 8.61
C ASP A 171 19.06 1.12 7.28
N THR A 172 19.38 2.42 7.30
CA THR A 172 19.55 3.20 6.06
C THR A 172 20.93 3.83 6.02
N ARG A 173 21.93 3.04 5.61
CA ARG A 173 23.13 3.58 4.98
C ARG A 173 23.21 3.36 3.46
N ASP A 174 22.31 2.59 2.83
CA ASP A 174 22.43 2.27 1.39
C ASP A 174 21.12 2.23 0.57
N ASN A 175 20.07 2.99 0.91
CA ASN A 175 18.89 3.01 0.00
C ASN A 175 18.17 4.37 -0.08
N GLU A 176 18.85 5.34 -0.69
CA GLU A 176 18.31 6.65 -1.08
C GLU A 176 17.42 6.59 -2.34
N TYR A 177 16.43 5.70 -2.45
CA TYR A 177 15.44 5.80 -3.54
C TYR A 177 14.10 5.13 -3.16
N SER A 178 13.17 5.82 -2.48
CA SER A 178 11.79 5.26 -2.44
C SER A 178 10.59 6.18 -2.31
N TRP A 179 10.70 7.51 -2.13
CA TRP A 179 9.47 8.32 -2.05
C TRP A 179 9.33 9.50 -3.01
N TRP A 180 10.43 10.11 -3.46
CA TRP A 180 10.38 11.05 -4.60
C TRP A 180 10.53 10.36 -5.96
N GLY A 181 10.95 9.08 -5.98
CA GLY A 181 11.10 8.28 -7.18
C GLY A 181 9.78 7.71 -7.74
N SER A 182 8.77 7.49 -6.91
CA SER A 182 7.54 6.76 -7.33
C SER A 182 6.78 7.46 -8.48
N ARG A 183 6.71 8.80 -8.48
CA ARG A 183 6.05 9.54 -9.58
C ARG A 183 6.88 9.60 -10.85
N LYS A 184 8.21 9.66 -10.77
CA LYS A 184 9.09 9.65 -11.95
C LYS A 184 9.25 8.25 -12.54
N VAL A 185 9.30 7.22 -11.70
CA VAL A 185 9.38 5.82 -12.10
C VAL A 185 8.11 5.38 -12.82
N SER A 186 6.92 5.84 -12.39
CA SER A 186 5.67 5.54 -13.09
C SER A 186 5.67 6.04 -14.54
N VAL A 187 6.14 7.27 -14.79
CA VAL A 187 6.24 7.84 -16.15
C VAL A 187 7.31 7.12 -16.98
N ILE A 188 8.46 6.82 -16.40
CA ILE A 188 9.52 6.08 -17.09
C ILE A 188 9.04 4.67 -17.49
N ILE A 189 8.31 3.98 -16.62
CA ILE A 189 7.72 2.66 -16.92
C ILE A 189 6.67 2.75 -18.02
N THR A 190 5.84 3.80 -18.05
CA THR A 190 4.84 3.95 -19.13
C THR A 190 5.51 4.21 -20.47
N VAL A 191 6.52 5.09 -20.51
CA VAL A 191 7.26 5.38 -21.75
C VAL A 191 8.02 4.14 -22.23
N LEU A 192 8.70 3.41 -21.32
CA LEU A 192 9.36 2.15 -21.66
C LEU A 192 8.36 1.10 -22.17
N SER A 193 7.17 1.02 -21.60
CA SER A 193 6.14 0.08 -22.05
C SER A 193 5.68 0.41 -23.47
N VAL A 194 5.40 1.69 -23.78
CA VAL A 194 5.01 2.11 -25.13
C VAL A 194 6.12 1.85 -26.16
N VAL A 195 7.39 2.11 -25.80
CA VAL A 195 8.54 1.80 -26.67
C VAL A 195 8.69 0.29 -26.88
N LEU A 196 8.55 -0.52 -25.82
CA LEU A 196 8.64 -1.97 -25.90
C LEU A 196 7.52 -2.55 -26.78
N PHE A 197 6.28 -2.13 -26.58
CA PHE A 197 5.14 -2.56 -27.40
C PHE A 197 5.27 -2.09 -28.86
N GLY A 198 5.77 -0.88 -29.10
CA GLY A 198 6.07 -0.38 -30.44
C GLY A 198 7.15 -1.19 -31.15
N TYR A 199 8.23 -1.53 -30.44
CA TYR A 199 9.32 -2.35 -30.97
C TYR A 199 8.87 -3.79 -31.26
N LEU A 200 8.11 -4.42 -30.35
CA LEU A 200 7.54 -5.75 -30.56
C LEU A 200 6.56 -5.77 -31.74
N GLY A 201 5.73 -4.74 -31.88
CA GLY A 201 4.81 -4.60 -33.02
C GLY A 201 5.55 -4.48 -34.36
N LEU A 202 6.61 -3.66 -34.42
CA LEU A 202 7.43 -3.50 -35.63
C LEU A 202 8.18 -4.79 -36.01
N ASN A 203 8.73 -5.51 -35.01
CA ASN A 203 9.38 -6.80 -35.27
C ASN A 203 8.40 -7.85 -35.77
N TYR A 204 7.18 -7.91 -35.21
CA TYR A 204 6.14 -8.83 -35.67
C TYR A 204 5.76 -8.57 -37.14
N TYR A 205 5.64 -7.31 -37.55
CA TYR A 205 5.39 -6.94 -38.95
C TYR A 205 6.56 -7.29 -39.87
N LYS A 206 7.80 -7.08 -39.41
CA LYS A 206 9.00 -7.42 -40.19
C LYS A 206 9.11 -8.92 -40.41
N GLU A 207 8.85 -9.72 -39.38
CA GLU A 207 8.95 -11.18 -39.42
C GLU A 207 7.88 -11.80 -40.34
N ARG A 208 6.66 -11.24 -40.33
CA ARG A 208 5.60 -11.64 -41.25
C ARG A 208 5.97 -11.38 -42.71
N ASN A 209 6.53 -10.22 -43.02
CA ASN A 209 6.98 -9.90 -44.37
C ASN A 209 8.14 -10.80 -44.83
N THR A 210 9.06 -11.16 -43.94
CA THR A 210 10.14 -12.11 -44.28
C THR A 210 9.63 -13.52 -44.51
N HIS A 211 8.60 -13.96 -43.78
CA HIS A 211 7.98 -15.27 -44.01
C HIS A 211 7.24 -15.34 -45.33
N GLU A 212 6.53 -14.29 -45.74
CA GLU A 212 5.87 -14.24 -47.04
C GLU A 212 6.90 -14.23 -48.18
N LEU A 213 7.97 -13.44 -48.06
CA LEU A 213 9.07 -13.43 -49.04
C LEU A 213 9.82 -14.78 -49.10
N GLN A 214 10.06 -15.42 -47.96
CA GLN A 214 10.66 -16.76 -47.94
C GLN A 214 9.77 -17.79 -48.60
N LYS A 215 8.45 -17.73 -48.37
CA LYS A 215 7.49 -18.66 -48.98
C LYS A 215 7.45 -18.49 -50.50
N GLU A 216 7.44 -17.24 -50.97
CA GLU A 216 7.49 -16.93 -52.41
C GLU A 216 8.82 -17.38 -53.05
N SER A 217 9.95 -17.25 -52.33
CA SER A 217 11.25 -17.74 -52.80
C SER A 217 11.33 -19.28 -52.86
N ILE A 218 10.68 -19.99 -51.92
CA ILE A 218 10.62 -21.46 -51.91
C ILE A 218 9.72 -21.97 -53.04
N ASP A 219 8.58 -21.32 -53.27
CA ASP A 219 7.65 -21.68 -54.34
C ASP A 219 8.29 -21.44 -55.73
N THR A 220 8.98 -20.32 -55.93
CA THR A 220 9.72 -20.05 -57.17
C THR A 220 10.89 -21.02 -57.39
N GLN A 221 11.60 -21.42 -56.33
CA GLN A 221 12.69 -22.41 -56.44
C GLN A 221 12.14 -23.81 -56.76
N ARG A 222 10.98 -24.17 -56.22
CA ARG A 222 10.28 -25.43 -56.53
C ARG A 222 9.82 -25.49 -57.98
N ASP A 223 9.31 -24.38 -58.52
CA ASP A 223 8.91 -24.28 -59.92
C ASP A 223 10.13 -24.39 -60.85
N MET A 224 11.26 -23.77 -60.52
CA MET A 224 12.50 -23.91 -61.30
C MET A 224 13.02 -25.36 -61.33
N VAL A 225 12.97 -26.08 -60.22
CA VAL A 225 13.36 -27.51 -60.14
C VAL A 225 12.37 -28.42 -60.90
N SER A 226 11.09 -28.05 -60.96
CA SER A 226 10.10 -28.78 -61.77
C SER A 226 10.28 -28.56 -63.28
N SER A 227 10.78 -27.39 -63.68
CA SER A 227 10.99 -27.01 -65.09
C SER A 227 12.29 -27.54 -65.71
N THR A 228 13.24 -27.99 -64.88
CA THR A 228 14.49 -28.64 -65.34
C THR A 228 14.29 -30.15 -65.50
N SER A 229 13.28 -30.54 -66.29
CA SER A 229 13.03 -31.93 -66.68
C SER A 229 13.97 -32.32 -67.83
N GLY A 230 15.21 -32.68 -67.52
CA GLY A 230 16.14 -33.12 -68.55
C GLY A 230 17.50 -33.55 -68.05
N THR A 231 17.56 -34.49 -67.10
CA THR A 231 18.63 -35.52 -66.91
C THR A 231 18.46 -36.16 -65.53
N ASP A 232 18.23 -37.48 -65.50
CA ASP A 232 17.95 -38.23 -64.26
C ASP A 232 19.10 -38.20 -63.24
N GLN A 233 20.33 -37.89 -63.65
CA GLN A 233 21.48 -37.75 -62.73
C GLN A 233 21.43 -36.47 -61.87
N MET A 234 20.89 -35.35 -62.37
CA MET A 234 20.79 -34.11 -61.57
C MET A 234 19.71 -34.20 -60.49
N LYS A 235 18.64 -34.98 -60.72
CA LYS A 235 17.60 -35.22 -59.71
C LYS A 235 18.11 -36.01 -58.51
N VAL A 236 18.97 -37.01 -58.75
CA VAL A 236 19.56 -37.81 -57.67
C VAL A 236 20.52 -36.98 -56.82
N GLN A 237 21.34 -36.13 -57.43
CA GLN A 237 22.26 -35.26 -56.68
C GLN A 237 21.52 -34.21 -55.85
N ALA A 238 20.48 -33.57 -56.43
CA ALA A 238 19.66 -32.60 -55.70
C ALA A 238 18.93 -33.23 -54.50
N ASP A 239 18.47 -34.47 -54.61
CA ASP A 239 17.81 -35.19 -53.51
C ASP A 239 18.80 -35.56 -52.39
N ILE A 240 20.04 -35.94 -52.74
CA ILE A 240 21.12 -36.18 -51.77
C ILE A 240 21.46 -34.88 -51.01
N ASP A 241 21.58 -33.77 -51.72
CA ASP A 241 21.90 -32.47 -51.11
C ASP A 241 20.76 -31.96 -50.21
N LEU A 242 19.50 -32.14 -50.63
CA LEU A 242 18.32 -31.82 -49.82
C LEU A 242 18.27 -32.66 -48.53
N LYS A 243 18.60 -33.95 -48.63
CA LYS A 243 18.65 -34.86 -47.47
C LYS A 243 19.78 -34.52 -46.51
N ASN A 244 20.96 -34.14 -47.03
CA ASN A 244 22.07 -33.66 -46.22
C ASN A 244 21.75 -32.32 -45.53
N GLN A 245 21.02 -31.43 -46.19
CA GLN A 245 20.56 -30.17 -45.60
C GLN A 245 19.53 -30.42 -44.48
N ALA A 246 18.58 -31.34 -44.70
CA ALA A 246 17.61 -31.72 -43.68
C ALA A 246 18.29 -32.32 -42.44
N LEU A 247 19.31 -33.16 -42.61
CA LEU A 247 20.09 -33.72 -41.49
C LEU A 247 20.84 -32.65 -40.69
N ARG A 248 21.41 -31.64 -41.35
CA ARG A 248 22.07 -30.52 -40.65
C ARG A 248 21.09 -29.68 -39.85
N ILE A 249 19.92 -29.41 -40.39
CA ILE A 249 18.86 -28.66 -39.68
C ILE A 249 18.40 -29.42 -38.44
N GLU A 250 18.25 -30.74 -38.54
CA GLU A 250 17.86 -31.59 -37.41
C GLU A 250 18.96 -31.64 -36.33
N ASP A 251 20.24 -31.79 -36.71
CA ASP A 251 21.36 -31.75 -35.75
C ASP A 251 21.45 -30.39 -35.02
N GLU A 252 21.28 -29.28 -35.75
CA GLU A 252 21.22 -27.95 -35.12
C GLU A 252 20.04 -27.81 -34.17
N ARG A 253 18.87 -28.34 -34.53
CA ARG A 253 17.69 -28.31 -33.67
C ARG A 253 17.95 -29.09 -32.38
N GLN A 254 18.53 -30.29 -32.48
CA GLN A 254 18.88 -31.10 -31.32
C GLN A 254 19.91 -30.40 -30.41
N ARG A 255 20.91 -29.74 -30.99
CA ARG A 255 21.87 -28.94 -30.21
C ARG A 255 21.20 -27.80 -29.46
N ARG A 256 20.32 -27.03 -30.14
CA ARG A 256 19.56 -25.95 -29.49
C ARG A 256 18.65 -26.47 -28.38
N GLU A 257 18.01 -27.62 -28.58
CA GLU A 257 17.17 -28.24 -27.55
C GLU A 257 17.98 -28.71 -26.34
N MET A 258 19.18 -29.26 -26.55
CA MET A 258 20.10 -29.60 -25.46
C MET A 258 20.58 -28.34 -24.72
N ASP A 259 20.98 -27.30 -25.44
CA ASP A 259 21.42 -26.03 -24.83
C ASP A 259 20.31 -25.34 -24.03
N LEU A 260 19.05 -25.44 -24.49
CA LEU A 260 17.91 -24.92 -23.75
C LEU A 260 17.66 -25.74 -22.46
N ARG A 261 17.83 -27.06 -22.51
CA ARG A 261 17.69 -27.93 -21.33
C ARG A 261 18.79 -27.66 -20.32
N THR A 262 20.04 -27.55 -20.75
CA THR A 262 21.18 -27.26 -19.84
C THR A 262 21.01 -25.89 -19.18
N ASN A 263 20.70 -24.85 -19.96
CA ASN A 263 20.43 -23.51 -19.43
C ASN A 263 19.24 -23.49 -18.44
N ALA A 264 18.18 -24.24 -18.72
CA ALA A 264 17.05 -24.35 -17.80
C ALA A 264 17.43 -25.03 -16.48
N THR A 265 18.23 -26.11 -16.54
CA THR A 265 18.71 -26.79 -15.33
C THR A 265 19.66 -25.93 -14.50
N GLU A 266 20.52 -25.14 -15.15
CA GLU A 266 21.45 -24.24 -14.47
C GLU A 266 20.71 -23.15 -13.72
N ARG A 267 19.71 -22.50 -14.35
CA ARG A 267 18.88 -21.49 -13.69
C ARG A 267 18.11 -22.05 -12.50
N LEU A 268 17.64 -23.29 -12.59
CA LEU A 268 16.93 -23.94 -11.50
C LEU A 268 17.87 -24.20 -10.31
N LEU A 269 19.10 -24.66 -10.56
CA LEU A 269 20.12 -24.87 -9.53
C LEU A 269 20.55 -23.54 -8.89
N GLU A 270 20.71 -22.48 -9.69
CA GLU A 270 21.02 -21.14 -9.19
C GLU A 270 19.90 -20.60 -8.29
N GLN A 271 18.64 -20.75 -8.72
CA GLN A 271 17.48 -20.36 -7.92
C GLN A 271 17.41 -21.13 -6.59
N GLN A 272 17.73 -22.43 -6.61
CA GLN A 272 17.77 -23.26 -5.41
C GLN A 272 18.87 -22.80 -4.43
N ARG A 273 20.06 -22.41 -4.94
CA ARG A 273 21.13 -21.84 -4.11
C ARG A 273 20.71 -20.53 -3.47
N LEU A 274 20.11 -19.62 -4.23
CA LEU A 274 19.62 -18.34 -3.71
C LEU A 274 18.52 -18.52 -2.64
N GLU A 275 17.66 -19.51 -2.80
CA GLU A 275 16.68 -19.85 -1.75
C GLU A 275 17.33 -20.40 -0.49
N GLN A 276 18.36 -21.23 -0.63
CA GLN A 276 19.10 -21.75 0.51
C GLN A 276 19.84 -20.63 1.24
N GLU A 277 20.52 -19.74 0.53
CA GLU A 277 21.18 -18.57 1.12
C GLU A 277 20.19 -17.65 1.86
N ARG A 278 19.01 -17.40 1.27
CA ARG A 278 17.96 -16.62 1.95
C ARG A 278 17.47 -17.30 3.23
N ARG A 279 17.34 -18.63 3.24
CA ARG A 279 16.97 -19.38 4.46
C ARG A 279 18.06 -19.30 5.51
N ASP A 280 19.32 -19.40 5.12
CA ASP A 280 20.45 -19.31 6.04
C ASP A 280 20.57 -17.91 6.64
N GLN A 281 20.40 -16.86 5.84
CA GLN A 281 20.35 -15.48 6.33
C GLN A 281 19.17 -15.25 7.29
N ALA A 282 17.98 -15.76 6.97
CA ALA A 282 16.82 -15.65 7.85
C ALA A 282 17.03 -16.40 9.17
N ASN A 283 17.68 -17.57 9.13
CA ASN A 283 18.03 -18.33 10.33
C ASN A 283 19.08 -17.61 11.18
N GLN A 284 20.09 -17.01 10.57
CA GLN A 284 21.09 -16.18 11.28
C GLN A 284 20.44 -14.97 11.96
N GLN A 285 19.50 -14.30 11.29
CA GLN A 285 18.75 -13.19 11.88
C GLN A 285 17.90 -13.65 13.08
N ARG A 286 17.23 -14.80 12.98
CA ARG A 286 16.46 -15.39 14.09
C ARG A 286 17.36 -15.73 15.29
N MET A 287 18.52 -16.32 15.03
CA MET A 287 19.51 -16.64 16.08
C MET A 287 20.00 -15.38 16.78
N LYS A 288 20.31 -14.31 16.02
CA LYS A 288 20.73 -13.02 16.60
C LYS A 288 19.63 -12.40 17.45
N LEU A 289 18.40 -12.37 16.95
CA LEU A 289 17.25 -11.85 17.71
C LEU A 289 16.98 -12.64 19.00
N GLN A 290 17.17 -13.97 18.96
CA GLN A 290 17.06 -14.80 20.16
C GLN A 290 18.18 -14.51 21.18
N GLN A 291 19.41 -14.28 20.71
CA GLN A 291 20.52 -13.87 21.57
C GLN A 291 20.26 -12.50 22.21
N ASP A 292 19.81 -11.52 21.42
CA ASP A 292 19.48 -10.18 21.90
C ASP A 292 18.35 -10.23 22.94
N GLN A 293 17.35 -11.10 22.75
CA GLN A 293 16.29 -11.32 23.75
C GLN A 293 16.82 -11.93 25.04
N ALA A 294 17.71 -12.92 24.95
CA ALA A 294 18.33 -13.53 26.12
C ALA A 294 19.21 -12.54 26.89
N GLU A 295 19.97 -11.69 26.17
CA GLU A 295 20.79 -10.63 26.77
C GLU A 295 19.92 -9.56 27.42
N ASN A 296 18.85 -9.11 26.77
CA ASN A 296 17.90 -8.17 27.36
C ASN A 296 17.24 -8.71 28.63
N GLN A 297 16.93 -10.01 28.67
CA GLN A 297 16.43 -10.65 29.88
C GLN A 297 17.49 -10.67 30.99
N ARG A 298 18.76 -10.97 30.68
CA ARG A 298 19.87 -10.90 31.64
C ARG A 298 20.04 -9.48 32.19
N ILE A 299 20.10 -8.47 31.33
CA ILE A 299 20.21 -7.06 31.73
C ILE A 299 19.01 -6.65 32.60
N SER A 300 17.79 -7.08 32.26
CA SER A 300 16.59 -6.80 33.06
C SER A 300 16.68 -7.42 34.45
N ARG A 301 17.16 -8.66 34.56
CA ARG A 301 17.38 -9.33 35.86
C ARG A 301 18.43 -8.63 36.69
N GLU A 302 19.54 -8.21 36.09
CA GLU A 302 20.57 -7.41 36.76
C GLU A 302 20.01 -6.07 37.26
N LYS A 303 19.20 -5.37 36.45
CA LYS A 303 18.53 -4.14 36.88
C LYS A 303 17.62 -4.36 38.08
N GLN A 304 16.84 -5.44 38.08
CA GLN A 304 15.99 -5.82 39.21
C GLN A 304 16.80 -6.14 40.46
N TYR A 305 17.91 -6.87 40.29
CA TYR A 305 18.86 -7.18 41.37
C TYR A 305 19.40 -5.89 42.01
N TYR A 306 19.93 -4.95 41.20
CA TYR A 306 20.46 -3.68 41.71
C TYR A 306 19.37 -2.79 42.31
N ALA A 307 18.16 -2.78 41.75
CA ALA A 307 17.02 -2.05 42.33
C ALA A 307 16.65 -2.59 43.73
N CYS A 308 16.58 -3.92 43.88
CA CYS A 308 16.37 -4.60 45.16
C CYS A 308 17.46 -4.23 46.18
N LEU A 309 18.73 -4.28 45.74
CA LEU A 309 19.88 -3.93 46.57
C LEU A 309 19.85 -2.46 47.04
N ASN A 310 19.52 -1.53 46.14
CA ASN A 310 19.41 -0.10 46.47
C ASN A 310 18.25 0.18 47.43
N GLN A 311 17.09 -0.46 47.23
CA GLN A 311 15.97 -0.35 48.15
C GLN A 311 16.34 -0.85 49.55
N GLN A 312 17.13 -1.93 49.62
CA GLN A 312 17.64 -2.47 50.88
C GLN A 312 18.64 -1.55 51.57
N LEU A 313 19.56 -0.92 50.84
CA LEU A 313 20.49 0.07 51.40
C LEU A 313 19.74 1.25 52.02
N LEU A 314 18.60 1.64 51.44
CA LEU A 314 17.73 2.68 51.99
C LEU A 314 16.98 2.20 53.25
N SER A 315 16.60 0.93 53.34
CA SER A 315 15.88 0.36 54.49
C SER A 315 16.76 -0.10 55.66
N GLN A 316 18.07 -0.29 55.43
CA GLN A 316 19.03 -0.72 56.46
C GLN A 316 19.27 0.28 57.58
N ARG A 317 18.56 1.43 57.58
CA ARG A 317 18.55 2.34 58.72
C ARG A 317 17.96 1.68 59.99
N ASP A 318 17.14 0.62 59.87
CA ASP A 318 16.42 0.05 61.02
C ASP A 318 16.38 -1.49 61.20
N VAL A 319 16.92 -2.36 60.30
CA VAL A 319 16.82 -3.85 60.47
C VAL A 319 18.07 -4.62 59.99
N THR A 320 18.36 -5.74 60.68
CA THR A 320 19.50 -6.67 60.50
C THR A 320 19.74 -7.14 59.05
N SER A 321 20.99 -7.07 58.60
CA SER A 321 21.42 -7.10 57.19
C SER A 321 21.47 -8.47 56.48
N ALA A 322 21.37 -9.60 57.20
CA ALA A 322 21.66 -10.93 56.66
C ALA A 322 20.53 -11.56 55.83
N ASP A 323 19.26 -11.38 56.21
CA ASP A 323 18.11 -11.99 55.52
C ASP A 323 17.79 -11.34 54.17
N ALA A 324 18.27 -10.12 53.95
CA ALA A 324 17.89 -9.33 52.81
C ALA A 324 18.78 -9.57 51.57
N SER A 325 20.05 -9.98 51.74
CA SER A 325 20.88 -10.43 50.61
C SER A 325 20.36 -11.74 50.00
N ALA A 326 19.79 -12.62 50.82
CA ALA A 326 19.15 -13.87 50.39
C ALA A 326 17.85 -13.65 49.58
N ARG A 327 17.18 -12.50 49.77
CA ARG A 327 15.96 -12.17 48.99
C ARG A 327 16.30 -11.58 47.62
N CYS A 328 17.33 -10.74 47.53
CA CYS A 328 17.74 -10.16 46.26
C CYS A 328 18.50 -11.17 45.37
N SER A 329 19.11 -12.23 45.93
CA SER A 329 19.84 -13.24 45.15
C SER A 329 18.95 -14.05 44.19
N MET A 330 17.64 -14.10 44.39
CA MET A 330 16.69 -14.76 43.48
C MET A 330 16.59 -14.10 42.09
N TYR A 331 17.11 -12.89 41.93
CA TYR A 331 17.15 -12.18 40.65
C TYR A 331 18.41 -12.45 39.83
N ARG A 332 19.34 -13.28 40.32
CA ARG A 332 20.61 -13.63 39.66
C ARG A 332 20.51 -14.95 38.91
#